data_AF-A0A4Y2XDK5-F1
#
_entry.id   AF-A0A4Y2XDK5-F1
#
_cell.length_a   1.000
_cell.length_b   1.000
_cell.length_c   1.000
_cell.angle_alpha   90.00
_cell.angle_beta   90.00
_cell.angle_gamma   90.00
#
_symmetry.space_group_name_H-M   'P 1'
#
loop_
_entity.id
_entity.type
_entity.pdbx_description
1 polymer ?
#
loop_
_entity_poly.entity_id
_entity_poly.type
_entity_poly.pdbx_seq_one_letter_code
_entity_poly.pdbx_strand_id
1 'polypeptide(L)'
;MDVLKWKRSQFRRLFTKALNDFEMSEFDLSINKRILKLRLIEEKAKPMLEMEETYREEIKTENNETIINNEFDESECYTDKWRIAESKLASLLAEKR
;
A
#
# COMPACT_ATOMS: atom_id res chain seq x y z
N MET A 1 -7.96 14.49 14.20
CA MET A 1 -8.34 13.21 13.56
C MET A 1 -8.71 13.34 12.08
N ASP A 2 -9.53 14.32 11.67
CA ASP A 2 -10.06 14.41 10.28
C ASP A 2 -9.01 14.60 9.18
N VAL A 3 -7.95 15.37 9.44
CA VAL A 3 -6.86 15.57 8.47
C VAL A 3 -6.08 14.27 8.22
N LEU A 4 -5.87 13.46 9.26
CA LEU A 4 -5.18 12.18 9.16
C LEU A 4 -6.03 11.17 8.38
N LYS A 5 -7.33 11.08 8.69
CA LYS A 5 -8.32 10.30 7.93
C LYS A 5 -8.34 10.67 6.44
N TRP A 6 -8.40 11.97 6.14
CA TRP A 6 -8.42 12.46 4.76
C TRP A 6 -7.14 12.11 4.01
N LYS A 7 -5.96 12.38 4.59
CA LYS A 7 -4.67 12.01 3.98
C LYS A 7 -4.58 10.50 3.73
N ARG A 8 -4.98 9.68 4.71
CA ARG A 8 -5.01 8.20 4.61
C ARG A 8 -5.86 7.75 3.41
N SER A 9 -7.05 8.32 3.26
CA SER A 9 -7.94 8.02 2.13
C SER A 9 -7.34 8.42 0.77
N GLN A 10 -6.71 9.60 0.68
CA GLN A 10 -6.04 10.04 -0.56
C GLN A 10 -4.90 9.11 -0.95
N PHE A 11 -4.03 8.76 0.00
CA PHE A 11 -2.92 7.85 -0.25
C PHE A 11 -3.39 6.46 -0.70
N ARG A 12 -4.39 5.87 -0.02
CA ARG A 12 -4.98 4.60 -0.44
C ARG A 12 -5.48 4.61 -1.87
N ARG A 13 -6.18 5.67 -2.28
CA ARG A 13 -6.69 5.80 -3.65
C ARG A 13 -5.55 5.87 -4.67
N LEU A 14 -4.54 6.71 -4.42
CA LEU A 14 -3.39 6.84 -5.31
C LEU A 14 -2.61 5.55 -5.45
N PHE A 15 -2.46 4.82 -4.34
CA PHE A 15 -1.68 3.60 -4.29
C PHE A 15 -2.40 2.42 -4.94
N THR A 16 -3.69 2.21 -4.63
CA THR A 16 -4.52 1.21 -5.30
C THR A 16 -4.55 1.46 -6.81
N LYS A 17 -4.63 2.73 -7.24
CA LYS A 17 -4.52 3.07 -8.65
C LYS A 17 -3.14 2.69 -9.22
N ALA A 18 -2.05 3.02 -8.53
CA ALA A 18 -0.70 2.69 -8.99
C ALA A 18 -0.46 1.17 -9.11
N LEU A 19 -1.02 0.38 -8.18
CA LEU A 19 -0.99 -1.08 -8.24
C LEU A 19 -1.80 -1.62 -9.42
N ASN A 20 -3.04 -1.15 -9.60
CA ASN A 20 -3.86 -1.57 -10.73
C ASN A 20 -3.21 -1.17 -12.07
N ASP A 21 -2.66 0.04 -12.18
CA ASP A 21 -1.93 0.51 -13.37
C ASP A 21 -0.67 -0.34 -13.62
N PHE A 22 -0.01 -0.83 -12.55
CA PHE A 22 1.09 -1.76 -12.67
C PHE A 22 0.63 -3.12 -13.20
N GLU A 23 -0.40 -3.73 -12.60
CA GLU A 23 -0.96 -5.02 -13.05
C GLU A 23 -1.41 -4.97 -14.51
N MET A 24 -2.10 -3.90 -14.91
CA MET A 24 -2.57 -3.71 -16.28
C MET A 24 -1.43 -3.54 -17.29
N SER A 25 -0.31 -2.95 -16.87
CA SER A 25 0.87 -2.76 -17.74
C SER A 25 1.96 -3.79 -17.53
N GLU A 26 1.75 -4.80 -16.66
CA GLU A 26 2.79 -5.73 -16.24
C GLU A 26 3.35 -6.48 -17.46
N PHE A 27 2.49 -7.12 -18.24
CA PHE A 27 2.89 -7.93 -19.40
C PHE A 27 3.59 -7.13 -20.50
N ASP A 28 3.25 -5.86 -20.68
CA ASP A 28 3.83 -4.98 -21.71
C ASP A 28 5.21 -4.41 -21.34
N LEU A 29 5.64 -4.55 -20.09
CA LEU A 29 6.89 -3.98 -19.60
C LEU A 29 8.01 -5.01 -19.54
N SER A 30 9.22 -4.60 -19.95
CA SER A 30 10.45 -5.34 -19.65
C SER A 30 10.65 -5.50 -18.14
N ILE A 31 11.33 -6.57 -17.71
CA ILE A 31 11.66 -6.85 -16.29
C ILE A 31 12.25 -5.63 -15.57
N ASN A 32 13.21 -4.92 -16.19
CA ASN A 32 13.81 -3.72 -15.60
C ASN A 32 12.79 -2.60 -15.32
N LYS A 33 11.85 -2.37 -16.25
CA LYS A 33 10.78 -1.39 -16.06
C LYS A 33 9.78 -1.83 -15.00
N ARG A 34 9.47 -3.14 -14.91
CA ARG A 34 8.60 -3.68 -13.84
C ARG A 34 9.21 -3.45 -12.46
N ILE A 35 10.48 -3.78 -12.29
CA ILE A 35 11.24 -3.56 -11.05
C ILE A 35 11.26 -2.07 -10.68
N LEU A 36 11.52 -1.19 -11.65
CA LEU A 36 11.55 0.26 -11.41
C LEU A 36 10.19 0.78 -10.92
N LYS A 37 9.09 0.38 -11.57
CA LYS A 37 7.73 0.78 -11.17
C LYS A 37 7.39 0.26 -9.76
N LEU A 38 7.70 -1.00 -9.46
CA LEU A 38 7.44 -1.58 -8.15
C LEU A 38 8.25 -0.91 -7.03
N ARG A 39 9.52 -0.57 -7.26
CA ARG A 39 10.32 0.22 -6.30
C ARG A 39 9.77 1.63 -6.06
N LEU A 40 9.29 2.28 -7.12
CA LEU A 40 8.66 3.60 -6.97
C LEU A 40 7.36 3.51 -6.15
N ILE A 41 6.60 2.43 -6.33
CA ILE A 41 5.42 2.15 -5.50
C ILE A 41 5.87 1.89 -4.05
N GLU A 42 6.88 1.05 -3.81
CA GLU A 42 7.47 0.79 -2.49
C GLU A 42 7.87 2.05 -1.74
N GLU A 43 8.62 2.93 -2.40
CA GLU A 43 9.09 4.20 -1.82
C GLU A 43 7.92 5.10 -1.41
N LYS A 44 6.84 5.10 -2.20
CA LYS A 44 5.61 5.85 -1.89
C LYS A 44 4.73 5.14 -0.86
N ALA A 45 4.86 3.82 -0.69
CA ALA A 45 4.10 3.02 0.28
C ALA A 45 4.56 3.26 1.72
N LYS A 46 5.89 3.35 1.92
CA LYS A 46 6.53 3.50 3.23
C LYS A 46 5.89 4.57 4.13
N PRO A 47 5.77 5.85 3.70
CA PRO A 47 5.14 6.87 4.53
C PRO A 47 3.68 6.58 4.85
N MET A 48 2.98 5.83 3.98
CA MET A 48 1.60 5.42 4.23
C MET A 48 1.52 4.34 5.31
N LEU A 49 2.43 3.36 5.30
CA LEU A 49 2.49 2.30 6.33
C LEU A 49 2.81 2.88 7.71
N GLU A 50 3.79 3.79 7.79
CA GLU A 50 4.12 4.50 9.03
C GLU A 50 2.93 5.32 9.57
N MET A 51 2.19 5.97 8.66
CA MET A 51 1.01 6.75 9.03
C MET A 51 -0.19 5.88 9.45
N GLU A 52 -0.37 4.72 8.83
CA GLU A 52 -1.36 3.70 9.20
C GLU A 52 -1.09 3.12 10.60
N GLU A 53 0.18 2.88 10.93
CA GLU A 53 0.60 2.44 12.25
C GLU A 53 0.38 3.52 13.31
N THR A 54 0.78 4.76 13.02
CA THR A 54 0.55 5.92 13.91
C THR A 54 -0.94 6.12 14.19
N TYR A 55 -1.78 6.05 13.15
CA TYR A 55 -3.23 6.16 13.32
C TYR A 55 -3.82 5.02 14.15
N ARG A 56 -3.27 3.80 14.02
CA ARG A 56 -3.65 2.64 14.84
C ARG A 56 -3.39 2.92 16.33
N GLU A 57 -2.21 3.43 16.65
CA GLU A 57 -1.82 3.74 18.02
C GLU A 57 -2.65 4.90 18.60
N GLU A 58 -2.93 5.95 17.82
CA GLU A 58 -3.83 7.04 18.24
C GLU A 58 -5.23 6.53 18.58
N ILE A 59 -5.84 5.69 17.72
CA ILE A 59 -7.19 5.17 18.01
C ILE A 59 -7.19 4.25 19.24
N LYS A 60 -6.18 3.39 19.41
CA LYS A 60 -6.07 2.53 20.61
C LYS A 60 -6.07 3.37 21.89
N THR A 61 -5.40 4.52 21.89
CA THR A 61 -5.39 5.41 23.06
C THR A 61 -6.73 6.12 23.30
N GLU A 62 -7.56 6.28 22.27
CA GLU A 62 -8.86 6.94 22.36
C GLU A 62 -10.02 5.99 22.74
N ASN A 63 -9.76 4.69 22.91
CA ASN A 63 -10.72 3.64 23.32
C ASN A 63 -11.93 3.47 22.38
N ASN A 64 -11.77 3.85 21.11
CA ASN A 64 -12.82 3.83 20.09
C ASN A 64 -12.89 2.49 19.33
N GLU A 65 -12.88 1.35 20.03
CA GLU A 65 -12.81 -0.01 19.47
C GLU A 65 -13.84 -0.28 18.35
N THR A 66 -15.03 0.30 18.44
CA THR A 66 -16.11 0.11 17.44
C THR A 66 -15.83 0.82 16.12
N ILE A 67 -15.06 1.93 16.12
CA ILE A 67 -14.63 2.64 14.90
C ILE A 67 -13.50 1.88 14.19
N ILE A 68 -12.66 1.18 14.96
CA ILE A 68 -11.52 0.39 14.45
C ILE A 68 -12.01 -0.70 13.49
N ASN A 69 -13.01 -1.49 13.90
CA ASN A 69 -13.36 -2.72 13.18
C ASN A 69 -13.90 -2.47 11.76
N ASN A 70 -14.65 -1.39 11.54
CA ASN A 70 -15.27 -1.11 10.23
C ASN A 70 -14.35 -0.32 9.28
N GLU A 71 -13.49 0.57 9.79
CA GLU A 71 -12.52 1.34 8.96
C GLU A 71 -11.24 0.53 8.60
N PHE A 72 -10.92 -0.52 9.37
CA PHE A 72 -9.75 -1.36 9.11
C PHE A 72 -10.01 -2.54 8.17
N ASP A 73 -11.26 -2.98 8.01
CA ASP A 73 -11.62 -4.06 7.08
C ASP A 73 -11.29 -3.68 5.62
N GLU A 74 -11.52 -2.42 5.23
CA GLU A 74 -11.07 -1.88 3.93
C GLU A 74 -9.53 -1.73 3.83
N SER A 75 -8.82 -1.67 4.97
CA SER A 75 -7.35 -1.58 5.00
C SER A 75 -6.67 -2.92 4.80
N GLU A 76 -7.31 -4.02 5.19
CA GLU A 76 -6.77 -5.36 5.01
C GLU A 76 -6.66 -5.69 3.51
N CYS A 77 -7.68 -5.33 2.72
CA CYS A 77 -7.66 -5.49 1.26
C CYS A 77 -6.48 -4.76 0.59
N TYR A 78 -6.07 -3.60 1.10
CA TYR A 78 -4.92 -2.84 0.61
C TYR A 78 -3.60 -3.55 0.93
N THR A 79 -3.46 -4.02 2.17
CA THR A 79 -2.23 -4.61 2.69
C THR A 79 -1.91 -5.91 1.97
N ASP A 80 -2.94 -6.69 1.63
CA ASP A 80 -2.81 -7.91 0.85
C ASP A 80 -2.31 -7.64 -0.58
N LYS A 81 -2.88 -6.64 -1.27
CA LYS A 81 -2.43 -6.24 -2.60
C LYS A 81 -0.98 -5.76 -2.59
N TRP A 82 -0.58 -5.01 -1.55
CA TRP A 82 0.80 -4.58 -1.40
C TRP A 82 1.76 -5.76 -1.20
N ARG A 83 1.41 -6.70 -0.32
CA ARG A 83 2.21 -7.91 -0.06
C ARG A 83 2.41 -8.79 -1.29
N ILE A 84 1.40 -8.87 -2.17
CA ILE A 84 1.51 -9.53 -3.47
C ILE A 84 2.52 -8.80 -4.36
N ALA A 85 2.45 -7.46 -4.42
CA ALA A 85 3.37 -6.64 -5.20
C ALA A 85 4.82 -6.74 -4.70
N GLU A 86 5.05 -6.78 -3.38
CA GLU A 86 6.36 -7.02 -2.77
C GLU A 86 6.93 -8.39 -3.14
N SER A 87 6.09 -9.44 -3.06
CA SER A 87 6.49 -10.80 -3.43
C SER A 87 6.90 -10.86 -4.91
N LYS A 88 6.13 -10.22 -5.81
CA LYS A 88 6.48 -10.08 -7.22
C LYS A 88 7.80 -9.33 -7.42
N LEU A 89 8.03 -8.23 -6.71
CA LEU A 89 9.29 -7.49 -6.78
C LEU A 89 10.47 -8.37 -6.37
N ALA A 90 10.33 -9.14 -5.29
CA ALA A 90 11.36 -10.08 -4.84
C ALA A 90 11.64 -11.16 -5.89
N SER A 91 10.60 -11.74 -6.51
CA SER A 91 10.75 -12.72 -7.59
C SER A 91 11.46 -12.14 -8.81
N LEU A 92 11.07 -10.94 -9.26
CA LEU A 92 11.71 -10.28 -10.42
C LEU A 92 13.18 -9.93 -10.15
N LEU A 93 13.50 -9.54 -8.91
CA LEU A 93 14.90 -9.28 -8.50
C LEU A 93 15.72 -10.57 -8.47
N ALA A 94 15.12 -11.71 -8.11
CA ALA A 94 15.77 -13.00 -8.14
C ALA A 94 15.98 -13.53 -9.56
N GLU A 95 15.02 -13.33 -10.47
CA GLU A 95 15.12 -13.73 -11.89
C GLU A 95 16.16 -12.91 -12.68
N LYS A 96 16.43 -11.68 -12.26
CA LYS A 96 17.45 -10.82 -12.87
C LYS A 96 18.89 -11.22 -12.46
N ARG A 97 19.08 -12.11 -11.48
CA ARG A 97 20.42 -12.61 -11.10
C ARG A 97 20.99 -13.52 -12.17
#